data_AF-A0A7S0M4Y3-F1
#
_entry.id   AF-A0A7S0M4Y3-F1
#
_cell.length_a   1.000
_cell.length_b   1.000
_cell.length_c   1.000
_cell.angle_alpha   90.00
_cell.angle_beta   90.00
_cell.angle_gamma   90.00
#
_symmetry.space_group_name_H-M   'P 1'
#
loop_
_entity.id
_entity.type
_entity.pdbx_description
1 polymer ?
#
loop_
_entity_poly.entity_id
_entity_poly.type
_entity_poly.pdbx_seq_one_letter_code
_entity_poly.pdbx_strand_id
1 'polypeptide(L)'
;SLGDNIILPDPISPNLLEGAKNALKVLGAISECGKVTPEIGEPLLKLGLDLRLGRFLLACNKAGCVEHGVRLAAILATDGQQRLLPARAVNAKSAQRIADCLGDLMDETGDHLTLVRIMLGFEKSRHKIEWCKSRNL
;
A
#
# COMPACT_ATOMS: atom_id res chain seq x y z
N SER A 1 -29.79 5.44 -14.14
CA SER A 1 -28.37 5.36 -14.53
C SER A 1 -27.69 6.63 -14.04
N LEU A 2 -26.60 6.53 -13.29
CA LEU A 2 -25.84 7.71 -12.83
C LEU A 2 -24.79 8.20 -13.86
N GLY A 3 -24.75 7.59 -15.04
CA GLY A 3 -23.63 7.71 -15.99
C GLY A 3 -23.82 8.68 -17.14
N ASP A 4 -25.02 9.22 -17.37
CA ASP A 4 -25.30 9.86 -18.66
C ASP A 4 -25.12 11.39 -18.67
N ASN A 5 -24.83 12.05 -17.55
CA ASN A 5 -24.74 13.53 -17.53
C ASN A 5 -23.71 14.12 -16.54
N ILE A 6 -22.55 13.49 -16.35
CA ILE A 6 -21.41 14.23 -15.79
C ILE A 6 -20.73 14.94 -16.96
N ILE A 7 -21.09 16.19 -17.19
CA ILE A 7 -20.41 17.05 -18.17
C ILE A 7 -19.09 17.50 -17.53
N LEU A 8 -18.01 16.84 -17.91
CA LEU A 8 -16.66 17.29 -17.56
C LEU A 8 -16.23 18.38 -18.54
N PRO A 9 -15.50 19.42 -18.08
CA PRO A 9 -14.99 20.48 -18.95
C PRO A 9 -14.06 19.93 -20.04
N ASP A 10 -13.28 18.91 -19.70
CA ASP A 10 -12.47 18.13 -20.65
C ASP A 10 -13.00 16.68 -20.71
N PRO A 11 -13.37 16.17 -21.89
CA PRO A 11 -13.90 14.82 -22.01
C PRO A 11 -12.82 13.78 -21.73
N ILE A 12 -13.13 12.80 -20.88
CA ILE A 12 -12.25 11.64 -20.66
C ILE A 12 -12.26 10.77 -21.91
N SER A 13 -11.08 10.32 -22.35
CA SER A 13 -10.95 9.33 -23.42
C SER A 13 -11.80 8.07 -23.13
N PRO A 14 -12.64 7.60 -24.07
CA PRO A 14 -13.47 6.40 -23.87
C PRO A 14 -12.66 5.17 -23.43
N ASN A 15 -11.45 5.02 -23.97
CA ASN A 15 -10.56 3.91 -23.64
C ASN A 15 -10.09 3.97 -22.18
N LEU A 16 -9.81 5.17 -21.67
CA LEU A 16 -9.40 5.35 -20.27
C LEU A 16 -10.57 5.05 -19.32
N LEU A 17 -11.77 5.50 -19.68
CA LEU A 17 -12.97 5.23 -18.90
C LEU A 17 -13.29 3.73 -18.84
N GLU A 18 -13.25 3.03 -19.97
CA GLU A 18 -13.44 1.57 -20.00
C GLU A 18 -12.33 0.83 -19.25
N GLY A 19 -11.07 1.28 -19.36
CA GLY A 19 -9.97 0.75 -18.56
C GLY A 19 -10.22 0.87 -17.05
N ALA A 20 -10.69 2.03 -16.60
CA ALA A 20 -11.03 2.26 -15.19
C ALA A 20 -12.20 1.39 -14.71
N LYS A 21 -13.27 1.26 -15.52
CA LYS A 21 -14.39 0.34 -15.24
C LYS A 21 -13.92 -1.11 -15.12
N ASN A 22 -13.08 -1.56 -16.03
CA ASN A 22 -12.53 -2.91 -16.01
C ASN A 22 -11.66 -3.15 -14.77
N ALA A 23 -10.84 -2.18 -14.36
CA ALA A 23 -10.09 -2.28 -13.12
C ALA A 23 -11.00 -2.40 -11.89
N LEU A 24 -12.09 -1.62 -11.83
CA LEU A 24 -13.09 -1.71 -10.75
C LEU A 24 -13.79 -3.07 -10.72
N LYS A 25 -14.11 -3.66 -11.88
CA LYS A 25 -14.68 -5.00 -12.00
C LYS A 25 -13.71 -6.07 -11.50
N VAL A 26 -12.45 -6.03 -11.93
CA VAL A 26 -11.40 -6.98 -11.52
C VAL A 26 -11.17 -6.93 -10.01
N LEU A 27 -11.24 -5.75 -9.40
CA LEU A 27 -11.14 -5.60 -7.94
C LEU A 27 -12.40 -6.10 -7.20
N GLY A 28 -13.49 -6.36 -7.92
CA GLY A 28 -14.80 -6.72 -7.38
C GLY A 28 -15.54 -5.53 -6.77
N ALA A 29 -15.10 -4.29 -7.02
CA ALA A 29 -15.72 -3.07 -6.50
C ALA A 29 -17.07 -2.77 -7.18
N ILE A 30 -17.20 -3.14 -8.45
CA ILE A 30 -18.45 -3.09 -9.20
C ILE A 30 -18.72 -4.45 -9.86
N SER A 31 -20.00 -4.75 -10.07
CA SER A 31 -20.47 -5.91 -10.83
C SER A 31 -20.28 -5.74 -12.33
N GLU A 32 -20.51 -6.80 -13.11
CA GLU A 32 -20.48 -6.74 -14.57
C GLU A 32 -21.44 -5.71 -15.17
N CYS A 33 -22.57 -5.47 -14.49
CA CYS A 33 -23.57 -4.47 -14.85
C CYS A 33 -23.22 -3.06 -14.35
N GLY A 34 -22.04 -2.85 -13.76
CA GLY A 34 -21.56 -1.55 -13.28
C GLY A 34 -22.18 -1.07 -11.95
N LYS A 35 -22.88 -1.94 -11.21
CA LYS A 35 -23.39 -1.61 -9.86
C LYS A 35 -22.32 -1.85 -8.80
N VAL A 36 -22.20 -0.95 -7.83
CA VAL A 36 -21.33 -1.11 -6.64
C VAL A 36 -21.70 -2.39 -5.90
N THR A 37 -20.70 -3.18 -5.52
CA THR A 37 -20.92 -4.41 -4.75
C THR A 37 -21.03 -4.12 -3.25
N PRO A 38 -21.97 -4.73 -2.51
CA PRO A 38 -22.09 -4.53 -1.07
C PRO A 38 -20.87 -5.03 -0.27
N GLU A 39 -20.24 -6.11 -0.71
CA GLU A 39 -19.20 -6.80 0.08
C GLU A 39 -17.81 -6.18 -0.07
N ILE A 40 -17.56 -5.48 -1.18
CA ILE A 40 -16.25 -4.89 -1.51
C ILE A 40 -16.42 -3.41 -1.85
N GLY A 41 -17.27 -3.07 -2.82
CA GLY A 41 -17.44 -1.70 -3.31
C GLY A 41 -17.86 -0.71 -2.23
N GLU A 42 -18.90 -1.02 -1.46
CA GLU A 42 -19.36 -0.16 -0.36
C GLU A 42 -18.31 0.06 0.73
N PRO A 43 -17.64 -0.99 1.27
CA PRO A 43 -16.51 -0.79 2.18
C PRO A 43 -15.38 0.06 1.60
N LEU A 44 -15.02 -0.12 0.32
CA LEU A 44 -13.98 0.68 -0.33
C LEU A 44 -14.35 2.17 -0.37
N LEU A 45 -15.61 2.49 -0.69
CA LEU A 45 -16.11 3.86 -0.68
C LEU A 45 -16.06 4.48 0.73
N LYS A 46 -16.33 3.69 1.78
CA LYS A 46 -16.26 4.14 3.18
C LYS A 46 -14.82 4.37 3.65
N LEU A 47 -13.85 3.58 3.18
CA LEU A 47 -12.45 3.71 3.57
C LEU A 47 -11.78 4.96 3.00
N GLY A 48 -12.14 5.38 1.78
CA GLY A 48 -11.55 6.56 1.15
C GLY A 48 -10.06 6.45 0.80
N LEU A 49 -9.55 5.22 0.67
CA LEU A 49 -8.16 4.94 0.26
C LEU A 49 -8.08 4.67 -1.24
N ASP A 50 -6.85 4.61 -1.77
CA ASP A 50 -6.61 4.00 -3.09
C ASP A 50 -7.29 2.63 -3.16
N LEU A 51 -7.93 2.35 -4.30
CA LEU A 51 -8.77 1.16 -4.48
C LEU A 51 -8.01 -0.14 -4.20
N ARG A 52 -6.75 -0.25 -4.62
CA ARG A 52 -5.94 -1.44 -4.38
C ARG A 52 -5.57 -1.56 -2.90
N LEU A 53 -5.26 -0.43 -2.27
CA LEU A 53 -4.92 -0.42 -0.86
C LEU A 53 -6.12 -0.74 0.04
N GLY A 54 -7.28 -0.17 -0.25
CA GLY A 54 -8.52 -0.55 0.42
C GLY A 54 -8.84 -2.03 0.21
N ARG A 55 -8.66 -2.54 -1.02
CA ARG A 55 -8.93 -3.96 -1.33
C ARG A 55 -7.99 -4.91 -0.59
N PHE A 56 -6.74 -4.50 -0.44
CA PHE A 56 -5.74 -5.17 0.39
C PHE A 56 -6.16 -5.20 1.87
N LEU A 57 -6.59 -4.07 2.45
CA LEU A 57 -7.04 -4.04 3.85
C LEU A 57 -8.26 -4.93 4.10
N LEU A 58 -9.23 -4.96 3.18
CA LEU A 58 -10.37 -5.87 3.27
C LEU A 58 -9.92 -7.33 3.22
N ALA A 59 -8.91 -7.66 2.43
CA ALA A 59 -8.34 -9.01 2.39
C ALA A 59 -7.62 -9.36 3.71
N CYS A 60 -6.82 -8.44 4.27
CA CYS A 60 -6.16 -8.63 5.55
C CYS A 60 -7.17 -8.82 6.68
N ASN A 61 -8.28 -8.09 6.67
CA ASN A 61 -9.37 -8.29 7.63
C ASN A 61 -9.98 -9.69 7.53
N LYS A 62 -10.25 -10.19 6.31
CA LYS A 62 -10.76 -11.55 6.10
C LYS A 62 -9.75 -12.63 6.51
N ALA A 63 -8.45 -12.38 6.37
CA ALA A 63 -7.38 -13.30 6.73
C ALA A 63 -6.96 -13.22 8.22
N GLY A 64 -7.55 -12.32 9.02
CA GLY A 64 -7.19 -12.15 10.43
C GLY A 64 -5.86 -11.43 10.68
N CYS A 65 -5.28 -10.77 9.66
CA CYS A 65 -3.99 -10.08 9.75
C CYS A 65 -4.11 -8.55 9.55
N VAL A 66 -5.29 -7.97 9.82
CA VAL A 66 -5.59 -6.55 9.60
C VAL A 66 -4.60 -5.60 10.25
N GLU A 67 -4.09 -5.95 11.43
CA GLU A 67 -3.14 -5.11 12.18
C GLU A 67 -1.83 -4.86 11.41
N HIS A 68 -1.32 -5.89 10.72
CA HIS A 68 -0.13 -5.77 9.86
C HIS A 68 -0.48 -5.04 8.55
N GLY A 69 -1.67 -5.33 8.00
CA GLY A 69 -2.19 -4.65 6.82
C GLY A 69 -2.31 -3.14 7.00
N VAL A 70 -2.83 -2.68 8.14
CA VAL A 70 -2.99 -1.26 8.46
C VAL A 70 -1.63 -0.56 8.57
N ARG A 71 -0.64 -1.18 9.22
CA ARG A 71 0.72 -0.62 9.28
C ARG A 71 1.33 -0.43 7.90
N LEU A 72 1.24 -1.44 7.05
CA LEU A 72 1.75 -1.35 5.68
C LEU A 72 0.98 -0.30 4.89
N ALA A 73 -0.35 -0.25 5.04
CA ALA A 73 -1.18 0.73 4.36
C ALA A 73 -0.86 2.18 4.78
N ALA A 74 -0.58 2.42 6.06
CA ALA A 74 -0.18 3.74 6.54
C ALA A 74 1.14 4.21 5.92
N ILE A 75 2.12 3.31 5.77
CA ILE A 75 3.38 3.64 5.10
C ILE A 75 3.14 3.95 3.62
N LEU A 76 2.44 3.06 2.92
CA LEU A 76 2.24 3.18 1.47
C LEU A 76 1.38 4.40 1.12
N ALA A 77 0.41 4.77 1.96
CA ALA A 77 -0.42 5.94 1.75
C ALA A 77 0.33 7.28 1.93
N THR A 78 1.50 7.26 2.58
CA THR A 78 2.32 8.46 2.83
C THR A 78 3.58 8.53 1.97
N ASP A 79 3.71 7.64 0.98
CA ASP A 79 4.92 7.42 0.20
C ASP A 79 6.18 7.15 1.05
N GLY A 80 5.98 6.68 2.29
CA GLY A 80 7.05 6.44 3.26
C GLY A 80 8.01 5.32 2.85
N GLN A 81 7.58 4.42 1.95
CA GLN A 81 8.40 3.31 1.46
C GLN A 81 9.73 3.76 0.86
N GLN A 82 9.78 4.93 0.22
CA GLN A 82 10.99 5.43 -0.41
C GLN A 82 12.06 5.85 0.61
N ARG A 83 11.65 6.19 1.83
CA ARG A 83 12.56 6.60 2.91
C ARG A 83 12.96 5.42 3.79
N LEU A 84 12.05 4.46 3.96
CA LEU A 84 12.25 3.33 4.87
C LEU A 84 12.98 2.16 4.21
N LEU A 85 12.82 1.97 2.89
CA LEU A 85 13.56 0.93 2.18
C LEU A 85 14.97 1.42 1.82
N PRO A 86 15.99 0.56 1.96
CA PRO A 86 17.33 0.92 1.54
C PRO A 86 17.36 1.18 0.03
N ALA A 87 18.11 2.21 -0.38
CA ALA A 87 18.44 2.39 -1.78
C ALA A 87 19.18 1.14 -2.30
N ARG A 88 18.96 0.78 -3.58
CA ARG A 88 19.69 -0.34 -4.20
C ARG A 88 21.19 -0.14 -4.04
N ALA A 89 21.86 -1.17 -3.53
CA ALA A 89 23.30 -1.15 -3.38
C ALA A 89 23.98 -0.95 -4.75
N VAL A 90 24.81 0.09 -4.85
CA VAL A 90 25.53 0.44 -6.09
C VAL A 90 26.97 -0.09 -6.08
N ASN A 91 27.49 -0.44 -4.91
CA ASN A 91 28.81 -1.02 -4.70
C ASN A 91 28.88 -1.85 -3.41
N ALA A 92 29.95 -2.63 -3.25
CA ALA A 92 30.15 -3.51 -2.09
C ALA A 92 30.12 -2.76 -0.74
N LYS A 93 30.62 -1.51 -0.70
CA LYS A 93 30.59 -0.66 0.50
C LYS A 93 29.16 -0.26 0.89
N SER A 94 28.31 0.05 -0.08
CA SER A 94 26.89 0.35 0.13
C SER A 94 26.09 -0.89 0.53
N ALA A 95 26.42 -2.06 -0.03
CA ALA A 95 25.81 -3.33 0.34
C ALA A 95 26.13 -3.70 1.80
N GLN A 96 27.39 -3.56 2.21
CA GLN A 96 27.81 -3.81 3.59
C GLN A 96 27.08 -2.87 4.58
N ARG A 97 26.97 -1.58 4.26
CA ARG A 97 26.24 -0.62 5.11
C ARG A 97 24.76 -0.97 5.30
N ILE A 98 24.10 -1.44 4.24
CA ILE A 98 22.70 -1.88 4.32
C ILE A 98 22.60 -3.12 5.22
N ALA A 99 23.50 -4.08 5.05
CA ALA A 99 23.55 -5.29 5.89
C ALA A 99 23.80 -4.94 7.37
N ASP A 100 24.71 -4.00 7.65
CA ASP A 100 25.06 -3.60 9.02
C ASP A 100 23.90 -2.86 9.73
N CYS A 101 23.14 -2.02 9.03
CA CYS A 101 22.10 -1.18 9.63
C CYS A 101 20.69 -1.81 9.62
N LEU A 102 20.36 -2.56 8.56
CA LEU A 102 19.00 -3.07 8.30
C LEU A 102 18.95 -4.58 8.06
N GLY A 103 20.08 -5.30 8.09
CA GLY A 103 20.14 -6.71 7.72
C GLY A 103 19.20 -7.62 8.51
N ASP A 104 18.98 -7.33 9.80
CA ASP A 104 18.03 -8.07 10.66
C ASP A 104 16.55 -7.75 10.36
N LEU A 105 16.28 -6.60 9.73
CA LEU A 105 14.94 -6.17 9.35
C LEU A 105 14.60 -6.51 7.89
N MET A 106 15.59 -6.81 7.06
CA MET A 106 15.37 -7.24 5.69
C MET A 106 14.68 -8.61 5.65
N ASP A 107 13.63 -8.70 4.84
CA ASP A 107 12.91 -9.93 4.57
C ASP A 107 13.19 -10.37 3.13
N GLU A 108 13.68 -11.59 2.95
CA GLU A 108 14.01 -12.17 1.64
C GLU A 108 12.78 -12.33 0.73
N THR A 109 11.59 -12.38 1.31
CA THR A 109 10.33 -12.52 0.55
C THR A 109 9.88 -11.19 -0.06
N GLY A 110 10.40 -10.05 0.41
CA GLY A 110 10.25 -8.77 -0.26
C GLY A 110 10.08 -7.54 0.64
N ASP A 111 9.95 -6.40 -0.04
CA ASP A 111 9.94 -5.06 0.55
C ASP A 111 8.77 -4.84 1.53
N HIS A 112 7.59 -5.39 1.23
CA HIS A 112 6.42 -5.20 2.08
C HIS A 112 6.60 -5.82 3.48
N LEU A 113 7.22 -7.00 3.59
CA LEU A 113 7.52 -7.60 4.90
C LEU A 113 8.68 -6.90 5.59
N THR A 114 9.66 -6.41 4.84
CA THR A 114 10.72 -5.54 5.36
C THR A 114 10.12 -4.28 6.02
N LEU A 115 9.18 -3.60 5.36
CA LEU A 115 8.47 -2.44 5.91
C LEU A 115 7.69 -2.77 7.19
N VAL A 116 7.03 -3.93 7.24
CA VAL A 116 6.33 -4.40 8.44
C VAL A 116 7.32 -4.63 9.59
N ARG A 117 8.46 -5.29 9.33
CA ARG A 117 9.52 -5.49 10.33
C ARG A 117 10.09 -4.17 10.86
N ILE A 118 10.31 -3.19 9.98
CA ILE A 118 10.75 -1.84 10.35
C ILE A 118 9.74 -1.20 11.31
N MET A 119 8.44 -1.22 10.99
CA MET A 119 7.40 -0.65 11.86
C MET A 119 7.34 -1.34 13.22
N LEU A 120 7.37 -2.67 13.25
CA LEU A 120 7.36 -3.42 14.50
C LEU A 120 8.61 -3.15 15.35
N GLY A 121 9.78 -3.04 14.71
CA GLY A 121 11.02 -2.68 15.37
C GLY A 121 10.98 -1.26 15.94
N PHE A 122 10.46 -0.31 15.15
CA PHE A 122 10.25 1.06 15.58
C PHE A 122 9.30 1.11 16.78
N GLU A 123 8.12 0.47 16.71
CA GLU A 123 7.11 0.42 17.78
C GLU A 123 7.66 -0.19 19.09
N LYS A 124 8.49 -1.24 19.00
CA LYS A 124 9.11 -1.90 20.17
C LYS A 124 10.26 -1.11 20.79
N SER A 125 10.92 -0.23 20.03
CA SER A 125 12.05 0.55 20.55
C SER A 125 11.61 1.58 21.59
N ARG A 126 12.38 1.74 22.68
CA ARG A 126 12.13 2.77 23.71
C ARG A 126 12.64 4.15 23.27
N HIS A 127 13.79 4.17 22.62
CA HIS A 127 14.49 5.37 22.15
C HIS A 127 14.31 5.50 20.64
N LYS A 128 13.16 6.05 20.22
CA LYS A 128 12.71 6.05 18.82
C LYS A 128 13.71 6.72 17.88
N ILE A 129 14.22 7.90 18.26
CA ILE A 129 15.10 8.71 17.42
C ILE A 129 16.47 8.02 17.28
N GLU A 130 17.01 7.50 18.38
CA GLU A 130 18.27 6.78 18.42
C GLU A 130 18.20 5.48 17.61
N TRP A 131 17.07 4.78 17.67
CA TRP A 131 16.82 3.57 16.88
C TRP A 131 16.76 3.87 15.38
N CYS A 132 16.09 4.95 14.96
CA CYS A 132 16.10 5.34 13.55
C CYS A 132 17.51 5.72 13.09
N LYS A 133 18.23 6.53 13.89
CA LYS A 133 19.61 6.94 13.58
C LYS A 133 20.57 5.76 13.43
N SER A 134 20.52 4.77 14.32
CA SER A 134 21.41 3.60 14.23
C SER A 134 21.11 2.72 13.01
N ARG A 135 19.88 2.79 12.49
CA ARG A 135 19.41 2.02 11.33
C ARG A 135 19.37 2.82 10.04
N ASN A 136 19.81 4.07 10.08
CA ASN A 136 19.83 4.98 8.94
C ASN A 136 18.43 5.18 8.32
N LEU A 137 17.42 5.35 9.17
CA LEU A 137 16.00 5.64 8.85
C LEU A 137 15.62 7.09 9.18
#